data_AF-H2YJZ4-F1
#
_entry.id   AF-H2YJZ4-F1
#
_cell.length_a   1.000
_cell.length_b   1.000
_cell.length_c   1.000
_cell.angle_alpha   90.00
_cell.angle_beta   90.00
_cell.angle_gamma   90.00
#
_symmetry.space_group_name_H-M   'P 1'
#
loop_
_entity.id
_entity.type
_entity.pdbx_description
1 polymer ?
#
loop_
_entity_poly.entity_id
_entity_poly.type
_entity_poly.pdbx_seq_one_letter_code
_entity_poly.pdbx_strand_id
1 'polypeptide(L)'
;MGLRWTNEYCANTDYALLADDDVFLNIPLIVREYAVRSAYKNDVLHCGYWLAKHAKVLRKGKWGVSRQLYNMAVYPSYCLGPAYIMSQDVARELYVTSEHTRTDMFIDDVFISGVLR
;
A
#
# COMPACT_ATOMS: atom_id res chain seq x y z
N MET A 1 -10.77 4.57 1.72
CA MET A 1 -11.89 3.97 0.95
C MET A 1 -11.59 2.55 0.48
N GLY A 2 -10.52 2.31 -0.29
CA GLY A 2 -10.17 0.96 -0.77
C GLY A 2 -10.01 -0.09 0.35
N LEU A 3 -9.19 0.20 1.36
CA LEU A 3 -8.98 -0.69 2.51
C LEU A 3 -10.28 -1.07 3.25
N ARG A 4 -11.18 -0.09 3.46
CA ARG A 4 -12.49 -0.33 4.08
C ARG A 4 -13.32 -1.30 3.27
N TRP A 5 -13.41 -1.08 1.95
CA TRP A 5 -14.19 -1.94 1.06
C TRP A 5 -13.66 -3.37 1.03
N THR A 6 -12.34 -3.54 0.93
CA THR A 6 -11.68 -4.86 1.00
C THR A 6 -12.01 -5.60 2.31
N ASN A 7 -12.13 -4.88 3.42
CA ASN A 7 -12.46 -5.47 4.71
C ASN A 7 -13.95 -5.77 4.90
N GLU A 8 -14.84 -4.91 4.41
CA GLU A 8 -16.29 -5.06 4.58
C GLU A 8 -16.89 -6.07 3.58
N TYR A 9 -16.39 -6.11 2.35
CA TYR A 9 -17.02 -6.87 1.25
C TYR A 9 -16.14 -8.01 0.70
N CYS A 10 -14.85 -8.03 1.01
CA CYS A 10 -13.92 -9.07 0.58
C CYS A 10 -13.17 -9.73 1.74
N ALA A 11 -13.81 -9.85 2.91
CA ALA A 11 -13.18 -10.35 4.13
C ALA A 11 -12.50 -11.73 4.03
N ASN A 12 -12.90 -12.55 3.06
CA ASN A 12 -12.44 -13.93 2.83
C ASN A 12 -11.50 -14.08 1.61
N THR A 13 -11.01 -12.99 1.01
CA THR A 13 -9.97 -13.09 -0.02
C THR A 13 -8.63 -13.45 0.62
N ASP A 14 -7.75 -14.13 -0.11
CA ASP A 14 -6.38 -14.39 0.35
C ASP A 14 -5.50 -13.13 0.17
N TYR A 15 -5.68 -12.47 -0.97
CA TYR A 15 -4.90 -11.31 -1.40
C TYR A 15 -5.79 -10.24 -2.02
N ALA A 16 -5.35 -8.99 -1.90
CA ALA A 16 -5.89 -7.84 -2.61
C ALA A 16 -4.78 -7.18 -3.42
N LEU A 17 -5.08 -6.84 -4.68
CA LEU A 17 -4.21 -6.06 -5.56
C LEU A 17 -4.79 -4.65 -5.67
N LEU A 18 -4.00 -3.65 -5.30
CA LEU A 18 -4.29 -2.25 -5.59
C LEU A 18 -3.40 -1.83 -6.76
N ALA A 19 -3.99 -1.13 -7.72
CA ALA A 19 -3.28 -0.65 -8.89
C ALA A 19 -3.95 0.62 -9.44
N ASP A 20 -3.17 1.44 -10.12
CA ASP A 20 -3.66 2.59 -10.89
C ASP A 20 -4.49 2.10 -12.09
N ASP A 21 -5.30 2.99 -12.68
CA ASP A 21 -6.13 2.67 -13.84
C ASP A 21 -5.39 2.79 -15.18
N ASP A 22 -4.16 3.29 -15.17
CA ASP A 22 -3.29 3.47 -16.33
C ASP A 22 -2.16 2.44 -16.43
N VAL A 23 -2.30 1.29 -15.74
CA VAL A 23 -1.32 0.19 -15.77
C VAL A 23 -1.77 -1.04 -16.52
N PHE A 24 -0.80 -1.76 -17.09
CA PHE A 24 -1.00 -3.12 -17.59
C PHE A 24 -0.63 -4.15 -16.53
N LEU A 25 -1.55 -5.07 -16.24
CA LEU A 25 -1.35 -6.16 -15.29
C LEU A 25 -1.33 -7.52 -16.00
N ASN A 26 -0.26 -8.29 -15.79
CA ASN A 26 -0.20 -9.68 -16.25
C ASN A 26 -0.95 -10.59 -15.26
N ILE A 27 -2.29 -10.57 -15.33
CA ILE A 27 -3.18 -11.30 -14.42
C ILE A 27 -2.88 -12.81 -14.38
N PRO A 28 -2.64 -13.53 -15.52
CA PRO A 28 -2.29 -14.95 -15.46
C PRO A 28 -1.04 -15.25 -14.64
N LEU A 29 -0.01 -14.39 -14.74
CA LEU A 29 1.21 -14.53 -13.94
C LEU A 29 0.93 -14.27 -12.46
N ILE A 30 0.18 -13.22 -12.14
CA ILE A 30 -0.20 -12.88 -10.76
C ILE A 30 -0.98 -14.03 -10.14
N VAL A 31 -2.02 -14.52 -10.80
CA VAL A 31 -2.81 -15.66 -10.30
C VAL A 31 -1.93 -16.88 -10.11
N ARG A 32 -1.03 -17.21 -11.05
CA ARG A 32 -0.10 -18.33 -10.89
C ARG A 32 0.79 -18.19 -9.64
N GLU A 33 1.31 -17.00 -9.38
CA GLU A 33 2.22 -16.76 -8.25
C GLU A 33 1.51 -16.77 -6.89
N TYR A 34 0.25 -16.31 -6.83
CA TYR A 34 -0.47 -16.11 -5.57
C TYR A 34 -1.55 -17.19 -5.29
N ALA A 35 -2.15 -17.82 -6.30
CA ALA A 35 -3.15 -18.86 -6.10
C ALA A 35 -2.53 -20.22 -5.70
N VAL A 36 -1.32 -20.53 -6.18
CA VAL A 36 -0.63 -21.79 -5.86
C VAL A 36 0.11 -21.72 -4.53
N ARG A 37 0.43 -20.50 -4.05
CA ARG A 37 1.16 -20.26 -2.81
C ARG A 37 0.28 -20.24 -1.55
N SER A 38 -0.92 -20.83 -1.56
CA SER A 38 -1.90 -20.82 -0.46
C SER A 38 -1.50 -21.56 0.83
N ALA A 39 -0.19 -21.76 1.08
CA ALA A 39 0.29 -21.88 2.45
C ALA A 39 0.34 -20.48 3.08
N TYR A 40 -0.85 -19.97 3.47
CA TYR A 40 -1.11 -18.79 4.29
C TYR A 40 0.13 -18.00 4.73
N LYS A 41 0.68 -17.17 3.82
CA LYS A 41 1.68 -16.18 4.23
C LYS A 41 0.92 -14.99 4.77
N ASN A 42 0.79 -14.97 6.10
CA ASN A 42 0.45 -13.77 6.84
C ASN A 42 1.54 -12.71 6.64
N ASP A 43 1.20 -11.45 6.82
CA ASP A 43 2.09 -10.29 6.67
C ASP A 43 2.77 -10.19 5.29
N VAL A 44 1.97 -10.25 4.21
CA VAL A 44 2.47 -10.01 2.84
C VAL A 44 2.10 -8.59 2.38
N LEU A 45 3.11 -7.84 1.98
CA LEU A 45 2.98 -6.65 1.12
C LEU A 45 4.09 -6.67 0.08
N HIS A 46 3.71 -6.88 -1.17
CA HIS A 46 4.63 -6.97 -2.30
C HIS A 46 4.43 -5.77 -3.23
N CYS A 47 5.48 -4.99 -3.40
CA CYS A 47 5.51 -3.88 -4.35
C CYS A 47 5.57 -4.41 -5.79
N GLY A 48 4.60 -4.05 -6.62
CA GLY A 48 4.53 -4.46 -8.03
C GLY A 48 5.55 -3.75 -8.94
N TYR A 49 6.12 -2.64 -8.47
CA TYR A 49 7.13 -1.88 -9.20
C TYR A 49 8.46 -1.75 -8.43
N TRP A 50 8.47 -0.99 -7.33
CA TRP A 50 9.71 -0.76 -6.58
C TRP A 50 9.46 -0.53 -5.10
N LEU A 51 10.32 -1.10 -4.25
CA LEU A 51 10.37 -0.78 -2.81
C LEU A 51 11.25 0.46 -2.61
N ALA A 52 10.64 1.63 -2.46
CA ALA A 52 11.36 2.87 -2.22
C ALA A 52 11.96 2.85 -0.81
N LYS A 53 13.29 2.94 -0.72
CA LYS A 53 14.02 3.03 0.55
C LYS A 53 14.71 4.37 0.66
N HIS A 54 14.69 4.96 1.86
CA HIS A 54 15.30 6.25 2.16
C HIS A 54 14.86 7.39 1.21
N ALA A 55 13.61 7.33 0.73
CA ALA A 55 13.06 8.34 -0.16
C ALA A 55 12.95 9.70 0.54
N LYS A 56 13.57 10.73 -0.03
CA LYS A 56 13.52 12.08 0.52
C LYS A 56 12.13 12.68 0.35
N VAL A 57 11.66 13.36 1.39
CA VAL A 57 10.39 14.09 1.37
C VAL A 57 10.55 15.34 0.52
N LEU A 58 9.89 15.36 -0.64
CA LEU A 58 9.82 16.55 -1.47
C LEU A 58 9.05 17.64 -0.74
N ARG A 59 9.55 18.88 -0.80
CA ARG A 59 8.92 20.03 -0.11
C ARG A 59 8.17 20.97 -1.05
N LYS A 60 8.20 20.68 -2.36
CA LYS A 60 7.60 21.48 -3.44
C LYS A 60 7.19 20.55 -4.59
N GLY A 61 6.34 21.05 -5.49
CA GLY A 61 5.85 20.31 -6.66
C GLY A 61 4.61 19.47 -6.37
N LYS A 62 4.18 18.65 -7.35
CA LYS A 62 2.98 17.80 -7.27
C LYS A 62 2.94 16.95 -5.99
N TRP A 63 4.10 16.41 -5.60
CA TRP A 63 4.26 15.52 -4.44
C TRP A 63 4.91 16.23 -3.24
N GLY A 64 4.80 17.55 -3.16
CA GLY A 64 5.39 18.35 -2.08
C GLY A 64 4.61 18.22 -0.78
N VAL A 65 5.28 17.82 0.30
CA VAL A 65 4.70 17.67 1.65
C VAL A 65 5.32 18.70 2.59
N SER A 66 4.46 19.49 3.25
CA SER A 66 4.89 20.51 4.20
C SER A 66 5.51 19.88 5.45
N ARG A 67 6.38 20.62 6.14
CA ARG A 67 6.94 20.16 7.44
C ARG A 67 5.88 20.08 8.54
N GLN A 68 4.78 20.82 8.40
CA GLN A 68 3.65 20.77 9.32
C GLN A 68 2.91 19.42 9.18
N LEU A 69 2.74 18.94 7.95
CA LEU A 69 2.11 17.65 7.67
C LEU A 69 3.04 16.47 7.96
N TYR A 70 4.33 16.57 7.59
CA TYR A 70 5.32 15.52 7.84
C TYR A 70 6.69 16.12 8.09
N ASN A 71 7.12 16.14 9.35
CA ASN A 71 8.32 16.86 9.79
C ASN A 71 9.64 16.15 9.42
N MET A 72 9.61 14.84 9.21
CA MET A 72 10.79 14.02 8.89
C MET A 72 11.30 14.30 7.48
N ALA A 73 12.61 14.17 7.27
CA ALA A 73 13.26 14.43 5.98
C ALA A 73 13.14 13.27 4.98
N VAL A 74 12.82 12.08 5.46
CA VAL A 74 12.82 10.82 4.71
C VAL A 74 11.57 10.03 5.09
N TYR A 75 10.91 9.43 4.11
CA TYR A 75 9.77 8.53 4.35
C TYR A 75 10.24 7.15 4.86
N PRO A 76 9.38 6.41 5.58
CA PRO A 76 9.58 4.97 5.77
C PRO A 76 9.71 4.26 4.42
N SER A 77 10.18 3.01 4.43
CA SER A 77 10.16 2.23 3.20
C SER A 77 8.72 1.99 2.76
N TYR A 78 8.42 2.20 1.49
CA TYR A 78 7.05 2.08 0.97
C TYR A 78 7.09 1.50 -0.44
N CYS A 79 5.99 0.86 -0.85
CA CYS A 79 5.79 0.44 -2.22
C CYS A 79 5.47 1.65 -3.06
N LEU A 80 6.38 2.00 -3.96
CA LEU A 80 6.09 2.97 -5.00
C LEU A 80 5.07 2.33 -5.94
N GLY A 81 4.04 3.10 -6.28
CA GLY A 81 3.08 2.77 -7.31
C GLY A 81 3.76 2.37 -8.62
N PRO A 82 3.02 1.72 -9.52
CA PRO A 82 1.58 1.92 -9.65
C PRO A 82 0.75 0.69 -9.23
N ALA A 83 1.35 -0.27 -8.51
CA ALA A 83 0.65 -1.44 -7.99
C ALA A 83 1.35 -2.09 -6.79
N TYR A 84 0.57 -2.67 -5.87
CA TYR A 84 1.06 -3.56 -4.81
C TYR A 84 0.00 -4.58 -4.39
N ILE A 85 0.47 -5.75 -3.95
CA ILE A 85 -0.35 -6.87 -3.49
C ILE A 85 -0.19 -6.98 -1.98
N MET A 86 -1.31 -7.13 -1.26
CA MET A 86 -1.32 -7.36 0.18
C MET A 86 -2.13 -8.61 0.54
N SER A 87 -1.72 -9.32 1.59
CA SER A 87 -2.57 -10.35 2.19
C SER A 87 -3.72 -9.71 2.96
N GLN A 88 -4.79 -10.47 3.18
CA GLN A 88 -6.01 -9.94 3.81
C GLN A 88 -5.83 -9.52 5.28
N ASP A 89 -4.93 -10.16 6.01
CA ASP A 89 -4.55 -9.75 7.37
C ASP A 89 -3.86 -8.38 7.38
N VAL A 90 -2.96 -8.13 6.42
CA VAL A 90 -2.34 -6.81 6.21
C VAL A 90 -3.39 -5.78 5.81
N ALA A 91 -4.29 -6.10 4.89
CA ALA A 91 -5.37 -5.19 4.50
C ALA A 91 -6.23 -4.77 5.70
N ARG A 92 -6.48 -5.70 6.64
CA ARG A 92 -7.21 -5.45 7.89
C ARG A 92 -6.43 -4.59 8.85
N GLU A 93 -5.15 -4.90 9.08
CA GLU A 93 -4.28 -4.12 9.95
C GLU A 93 -4.17 -2.67 9.45
N LEU A 94 -3.88 -2.48 8.16
CA LEU A 94 -3.80 -1.16 7.55
C LEU A 94 -5.11 -0.38 7.68
N TYR A 95 -6.26 -1.03 7.50
CA TYR A 95 -7.56 -0.39 7.71
C TYR A 95 -7.72 0.09 9.15
N VAL A 96 -7.50 -0.78 10.14
CA VAL A 96 -7.62 -0.43 11.56
C VAL A 96 -6.64 0.68 11.94
N THR A 97 -5.39 0.60 11.50
CA THR A 97 -4.38 1.64 11.75
C THR A 97 -4.78 2.97 11.09
N SER A 98 -5.37 2.93 9.89
CA SER A 98 -5.84 4.14 9.21
C SER A 98 -6.94 4.87 9.98
N GLU A 99 -7.87 4.15 10.60
CA GLU A 99 -8.96 4.74 11.40
C GLU A 99 -8.44 5.49 12.66
N HIS A 100 -7.26 5.09 13.16
CA HIS A 100 -6.62 5.71 14.33
C HIS A 100 -5.55 6.75 13.96
N THR A 101 -5.19 6.87 12.68
CA THR A 101 -4.13 7.78 12.22
C THR A 101 -4.73 9.08 11.71
N ARG A 102 -4.62 10.16 12.49
CA ARG A 102 -5.07 11.50 12.08
C ARG A 102 -4.00 12.18 11.22
N THR A 103 -4.15 12.12 9.91
CA THR A 103 -3.25 12.79 8.97
C THR A 103 -3.95 13.13 7.66
N ASP A 104 -3.53 14.24 7.05
CA ASP A 104 -3.96 14.65 5.70
C ASP A 104 -2.92 14.22 4.64
N MET A 105 -2.17 13.14 4.91
CA MET A 105 -1.17 12.62 3.96
C MET A 105 -1.88 12.16 2.68
N PHE A 106 -1.73 12.95 1.62
CA PHE A 106 -2.39 12.73 0.33
C PHE A 106 -1.59 11.83 -0.61
N ILE A 107 -0.33 11.51 -0.28
CA ILE A 107 0.48 10.55 -1.04
C ILE A 107 0.13 9.16 -0.51
N ASP A 108 -0.80 8.52 -1.19
CA ASP A 108 -1.40 7.23 -0.84
C ASP A 108 -0.39 6.10 -0.73
N ASP A 109 0.54 5.95 -1.67
CA ASP A 109 1.61 4.95 -1.62
C ASP A 109 2.41 5.04 -0.32
N VAL A 110 2.85 6.26 0.01
CA VAL A 110 3.61 6.56 1.23
C VAL A 110 2.77 6.32 2.47
N PHE A 111 1.51 6.76 2.44
CA PHE A 111 0.62 6.62 3.59
C PHE A 111 0.31 5.14 3.87
N ILE A 112 -0.21 4.42 2.88
CA ILE A 112 -0.73 3.06 3.01
C ILE A 112 0.38 2.05 3.24
N SER A 113 1.44 2.07 2.44
CA SER A 113 2.48 1.04 2.46
C SER A 113 3.71 1.40 3.29
N GLY A 114 3.75 2.63 3.83
CA GLY A 114 4.85 3.15 4.62
C GLY A 114 4.43 3.65 6.00
N VAL A 115 3.63 4.72 6.09
CA VAL A 115 3.28 5.36 7.36
C VAL A 115 2.38 4.50 8.24
N LEU A 116 1.47 3.73 7.63
CA LEU A 116 0.59 2.80 8.35
C LEU A 116 1.26 1.44 8.66
N ARG A 117 2.50 1.23 8.23
CA ARG A 117 3.27 0.00 8.38
C ARG A 117 4.29 0.07 9.52
#